data_AF-A0A7W1UG21-F1
#
_entry.id   AF-A0A7W1UG21-F1
#
_cell.length_a   1.000
_cell.length_b   1.000
_cell.length_c   1.000
_cell.angle_alpha   90.00
_cell.angle_beta   90.00
_cell.angle_gamma   90.00
#
_symmetry.space_group_name_H-M   'P 1'
#
loop_
_entity.id
_entity.type
_entity.pdbx_description
1 polymer ?
#
loop_
_entity_poly.entity_id
_entity_poly.type
_entity_poly.pdbx_seq_one_letter_code
_entity_poly.pdbx_strand_id
1 'polypeptide(L)' 'MESSTSHESYNLDIQTPAGDLTASVSVPTGFIPITDILPLMRSLGEQAHQLAIDNTTQTGATISCQKGCAACCRMM' A
#
# COMPACT_ATOMS: atom_id res chain seq x y z
N MET A 1 21.67 -17.24 -10.89
CA MET A 1 21.88 -16.21 -11.91
C MET A 1 21.37 -14.91 -11.32
N GLU A 2 22.26 -14.12 -10.72
CA GLU A 2 21.96 -12.80 -10.19
C GLU A 2 21.60 -11.88 -11.35
N SER A 3 20.32 -11.50 -11.42
CA SER A 3 19.88 -10.43 -12.31
C SER A 3 20.44 -9.13 -11.75
N SER A 4 21.39 -8.52 -12.47
CA SER A 4 21.83 -7.15 -12.22
C SER A 4 20.66 -6.21 -12.49
N THR A 5 19.85 -5.95 -11.46
CA THR A 5 18.76 -4.99 -11.55
C THR A 5 19.38 -3.61 -11.66
N SER A 6 19.25 -2.96 -12.83
CA SER A 6 19.61 -1.55 -12.98
C SER A 6 18.73 -0.72 -12.07
N HIS A 7 19.32 0.21 -11.33
CA HIS A 7 18.61 1.11 -10.42
C HIS A 7 18.83 2.55 -10.89
N GLU A 8 17.74 3.29 -11.08
CA GLU A 8 17.79 4.73 -11.35
C GLU A 8 17.39 5.52 -10.10
N SER A 9 18.05 6.65 -9.88
CA SER A 9 17.77 7.53 -8.73
C SER A 9 16.83 8.66 -9.14
N TYR A 10 15.75 8.83 -8.40
CA TYR A 10 14.78 9.91 -8.59
C TYR A 10 14.74 10.81 -7.37
N ASN A 11 14.79 12.12 -7.58
CA ASN A 11 14.49 13.09 -6.53
C ASN A 11 13.00 13.44 -6.59
N LEU A 12 12.32 13.25 -5.48
CA LEU A 12 10.91 13.57 -5.28
C LEU A 12 10.81 14.83 -4.44
N ASP A 13 9.99 15.76 -4.91
CA ASP A 13 9.49 16.90 -4.16
C ASP A 13 8.01 16.65 -3.87
N ILE A 14 7.65 16.57 -2.59
CA ILE A 14 6.32 16.14 -2.13
C ILE A 14 5.75 17.23 -1.24
N GLN A 15 4.66 17.85 -1.70
CA GLN A 15 3.93 18.85 -0.95
C GLN A 15 2.94 18.16 0.00
N THR A 16 3.07 18.42 1.30
CA THR A 16 2.14 17.90 2.31
C THR A 16 1.49 19.06 3.07
N PRO A 17 0.32 18.85 3.72
CA PRO A 17 -0.28 19.87 4.58
C PRO A 17 0.61 20.34 5.74
N ALA A 18 1.65 19.57 6.09
CA ALA A 18 2.62 19.90 7.13
C ALA A 18 3.87 20.63 6.60
N GLY A 19 4.00 20.82 5.29
CA GLY A 19 5.15 21.43 4.63
C GLY A 19 5.71 20.59 3.47
N ASP A 20 6.76 21.10 2.83
CA ASP A 20 7.43 20.45 1.70
C ASP A 20 8.45 19.40 2.17
N LEU A 21 8.51 18.28 1.46
CA LEU A 21 9.44 17.19 1.70
C LEU A 21 10.25 16.87 0.44
N THR A 22 11.56 16.71 0.60
CA THR A 22 12.45 16.24 -0.47
C THR A 22 13.02 14.87 -0.12
N ALA A 23 12.99 13.94 -1.08
CA ALA A 23 13.52 12.59 -0.90
C ALA A 23 14.21 12.09 -2.16
N SER A 24 15.29 11.33 -2.01
CA SER A 24 15.94 10.61 -3.12
C SER A 24 15.61 9.14 -3.02
N VAL A 25 15.06 8.54 -4.07
CA VAL A 25 14.66 7.12 -4.08
C VAL A 25 15.30 6.39 -5.24
N SER A 26 15.78 5.18 -4.97
CA SER A 26 16.32 4.29 -5.98
C SER A 26 15.22 3.36 -6.47
N VAL A 27 14.89 3.43 -7.76
CA VAL A 27 13.85 2.63 -8.40
C VAL A 27 14.52 1.61 -9.33
N PRO A 28 14.24 0.31 -9.17
CA PRO A 28 14.70 -0.69 -10.11
C PRO A 28 14.04 -0.48 -11.48
N THR A 29 14.86 -0.40 -12.54
CA THR A 29 14.42 -0.22 -13.94
C THR A 29 14.51 -1.50 -14.76
N GLY A 30 14.94 -2.59 -14.13
CA GLY A 30 14.83 -3.94 -14.68
C GLY A 30 13.41 -4.48 -14.64
N PHE A 31 13.22 -5.68 -15.20
CA PHE A 31 11.96 -6.39 -15.08
C PHE A 31 11.68 -6.74 -13.61
N ILE A 32 10.54 -6.28 -13.09
CA ILE A 32 10.05 -6.62 -11.76
C ILE A 32 8.87 -7.58 -11.96
N PRO A 33 8.98 -8.86 -11.55
CA PRO A 33 7.85 -9.77 -11.64
C PRO A 33 6.73 -9.28 -10.71
N ILE A 34 5.49 -9.41 -11.15
CA ILE A 34 4.33 -8.93 -10.37
C ILE A 34 4.27 -9.54 -8.96
N THR A 35 4.82 -10.74 -8.78
CA THR A 35 4.92 -11.45 -7.50
C THR A 35 5.75 -10.70 -6.46
N ASP A 36 6.73 -9.90 -6.89
CA ASP A 36 7.61 -9.15 -5.98
C ASP A 36 6.93 -7.86 -5.50
N ILE A 37 5.92 -7.38 -6.24
CA ILE A 37 5.09 -6.24 -5.87
C ILE A 37 3.98 -6.65 -4.87
N LEU A 38 3.55 -7.93 -4.91
CA LEU A 38 2.45 -8.42 -4.07
C LEU A 38 2.62 -8.19 -2.57
N PRO A 39 3.80 -8.40 -1.93
CA PRO A 39 3.96 -8.15 -0.49
C PRO A 39 3.69 -6.69 -0.12
N LEU A 40 4.19 -5.75 -0.93
CA LEU A 40 3.96 -4.31 -0.73
C LEU A 40 2.47 -3.98 -0.89
N MET A 41 1.84 -4.46 -1.96
CA MET A 41 0.41 -4.21 -2.21
C MET A 41 -0.48 -4.80 -1.10
N ARG A 42 -0.15 -5.97 -0.57
CA ARG A 42 -0.88 -6.58 0.57
C ARG A 42 -0.74 -5.72 1.83
N SER A 43 0.47 -5.25 2.14
CA SER A 43 0.70 -4.38 3.30
C SER A 43 -0.06 -3.05 3.18
N LEU A 44 -0.04 -2.43 2.00
CA LEU A 44 -0.80 -1.20 1.74
C LEU A 44 -2.30 -1.43 1.83
N GLY A 45 -2.80 -2.55 1.29
CA GLY A 45 -4.21 -2.93 1.41
C GLY A 45 -4.66 -3.08 2.85
N GLU A 46 -3.85 -3.70 3.71
CA GLU A 46 -4.17 -3.83 5.14
C GLU A 46 -4.18 -2.48 5.85
N GLN A 47 -3.18 -1.62 5.61
CA GLN A 47 -3.14 -0.27 6.19
C GLN A 47 -4.34 0.59 5.76
N ALA A 48 -4.69 0.56 4.48
CA ALA A 48 -5.86 1.27 3.97
C ALA A 48 -7.17 0.73 4.57
N HIS A 49 -7.27 -0.58 4.76
CA HIS A 49 -8.43 -1.20 5.40
C HIS A 49 -8.58 -0.78 6.86
N GLN A 50 -7.50 -0.79 7.65
CA GLN A 50 -7.52 -0.30 9.03
C GLN A 50 -7.90 1.17 9.10
N LEU A 51 -7.31 2.01 8.24
CA LEU A 51 -7.67 3.43 8.18
C LEU A 51 -9.16 3.64 7.85
N ALA A 52 -9.74 2.82 6.98
CA ALA A 52 -11.16 2.89 6.67
C ALA A 52 -12.04 2.49 7.87
N ILE A 53 -11.64 1.47 8.63
CA ILE A 53 -12.32 1.07 9.88
C ILE A 53 -12.30 2.21 10.89
N ASP A 54 -11.13 2.81 11.12
CA ASP A 54 -10.95 3.91 12.08
C ASP A 54 -11.83 5.11 11.71
N ASN A 55 -11.77 5.55 10.44
CA ASN A 55 -12.61 6.65 9.97
C ASN A 55 -14.11 6.35 10.11
N THR A 56 -14.54 5.14 9.73
CA THR A 56 -15.96 4.76 9.78
C THR A 56 -16.46 4.74 11.22
N THR A 57 -15.71 4.13 12.14
CA THR A 57 -16.08 4.06 13.56
C THR A 57 -16.05 5.43 14.23
N GLN A 58 -15.11 6.31 13.87
CA GLN A 58 -15.05 7.70 14.35
C GLN A 58 -16.31 8.50 13.95
N THR A 59 -16.94 8.18 12.82
CA THR A 59 -18.21 8.78 12.41
C THR A 59 -19.45 8.17 13.07
N GLY A 60 -19.27 7.20 13.98
CA GLY A 60 -20.36 6.52 14.69
C GLY A 60 -21.04 5.40 13.91
N ALA A 61 -20.57 5.09 12.70
CA ALA A 61 -21.07 3.98 11.90
C ALA A 61 -20.51 2.65 12.38
N THR A 62 -21.29 1.57 12.19
CA THR A 62 -20.88 0.20 12.53
C THR A 62 -20.31 -0.50 11.31
N ILE A 63 -19.17 -1.18 11.49
CA ILE A 63 -18.56 -1.98 10.42
C ILE A 63 -19.43 -3.20 10.13
N SER A 64 -19.90 -3.32 8.88
CA SER A 64 -20.67 -4.48 8.41
C SER A 64 -19.79 -5.60 7.89
N CYS A 65 -18.55 -5.29 7.47
CA CYS A 65 -17.59 -6.26 6.94
C CYS A 65 -16.72 -6.83 8.07
N GLN A 66 -16.82 -8.13 8.28
CA GLN A 66 -15.97 -8.90 9.20
C GLN A 66 -15.62 -10.24 8.58
N LYS A 67 -14.61 -10.94 9.11
CA LYS A 67 -14.33 -12.31 8.67
C LYS A 67 -15.60 -13.16 8.82
N GLY A 68 -16.07 -13.75 7.72
CA GLY A 68 -17.33 -14.51 7.70
C GLY A 68 -18.61 -13.68 7.45
N CYS A 69 -18.51 -12.38 7.15
CA CYS A 69 -19.68 -11.52 6.80
C CYS A 69 -20.34 -11.86 5.45
N ALA A 70 -19.85 -12.87 4.73
CA ALA A 70 -20.34 -13.35 3.43
C ALA A 70 -20.25 -12.36 2.24
N ALA A 71 -19.67 -11.17 2.40
CA ALA A 71 -19.47 -10.23 1.30
C ALA A 71 -18.34 -10.67 0.34
N CYS A 72 -17.12 -10.82 0.86
CA CYS A 72 -15.94 -11.17 0.06
C CYS A 72 -15.33 -12.52 0.45
N CYS A 73 -15.29 -12.84 1.75
CA CYS A 73 -14.67 -14.07 2.28
C CYS A 73 -15.64 -15.28 2.32
N ARG A 74 -16.55 -15.41 1.35
CA ARG A 74 -17.66 -16.40 1.34
C ARG A 74 -17.21 -17.88 1.25
N MET A 75 -15.90 -18.17 1.25
CA MET A 75 -15.33 -19.50 0.97
C MET A 75 -14.27 -19.99 1.99
N MET A 76 -14.33 -19.57 3.25
CA MET A 76 -13.64 -20.27 4.35
C MET A 76 -14.45 -20.27 5.63
#